data_AF-A0A800FJI9-F1
#
_entry.id   AF-A0A800FJI9-F1
#
_cell.length_a   1.000
_cell.length_b   1.000
_cell.length_c   1.000
_cell.angle_alpha   90.00
_cell.angle_beta   90.00
_cell.angle_gamma   90.00
#
_symmetry.space_group_name_H-M   'P 1'
#
loop_
_entity.id
_entity.type
_entity.pdbx_description
1 polymer ?
#
loop_
_entity_poly.entity_id
_entity_poly.type
_entity_poly.pdbx_seq_one_letter_code
_entity_poly.pdbx_strand_id
1 'polypeptide(L)'
;MICYLLLISASVLNADSVVFTKADSADWTLPENQDRITDNVWITRKHSQSLFNIAQEDGYSGNSGSPVGTLWSDTTTTAAGSASYTSFVAMHGGSPQSIIGDTVSLYLPQDGLYFDVTILSYSGGGNSGGGFSYSRTAVTTSVDIITDDGSVLPVAYALHQNYPNPFNPVTTLRYNLPENRLVNIIIYDMLGRRVKTLINQNQDAGHKSVTWDATNDFGKPVSAGIYLYQIQAGEYISTKKMVLLK
;
A
#
# COMPACT_ATOMS: atom_id res chain seq x y z
N MET A 1 -8.85 -8.46 37.68
CA MET A 1 -8.03 -7.44 36.99
C MET A 1 -7.58 -8.07 35.68
N ILE A 2 -8.29 -7.81 34.59
CA ILE A 2 -8.01 -8.42 33.28
C ILE A 2 -6.92 -7.55 32.64
N CYS A 3 -5.73 -8.13 32.46
CA CYS A 3 -4.58 -7.44 31.88
C CYS A 3 -4.65 -7.63 30.36
N TYR A 4 -5.10 -6.62 29.62
CA TYR A 4 -5.05 -6.65 28.16
C TYR A 4 -3.61 -6.38 27.72
N LEU A 5 -3.02 -7.29 26.95
CA LEU A 5 -1.70 -7.11 26.36
C LEU A 5 -1.87 -6.36 25.03
N LEU A 6 -1.37 -5.12 24.97
CA LEU A 6 -1.33 -4.34 23.73
C LEU A 6 -0.18 -4.90 22.88
N LEU A 7 -0.49 -5.55 21.77
CA LEU A 7 0.51 -6.04 20.82
C LEU A 7 0.38 -5.27 19.51
N ILE A 8 1.52 -4.88 18.96
CA ILE A 8 1.60 -4.40 17.59
C ILE A 8 1.74 -5.66 16.74
N SER A 9 0.69 -6.07 16.04
CA SER A 9 0.74 -7.16 15.07
C SER A 9 0.66 -6.62 13.66
N ALA A 10 1.74 -6.77 12.89
CA ALA A 10 1.63 -6.59 11.44
C ALA A 10 1.09 -7.89 10.85
N SER A 11 -0.11 -7.84 10.26
CA SER A 11 -0.73 -8.98 9.61
C SER A 11 -0.76 -8.77 8.09
N VAL A 12 -0.28 -9.77 7.35
CA VAL A 12 -0.37 -9.80 5.88
C VAL A 12 -1.73 -10.40 5.51
N LEU A 13 -2.82 -9.69 5.79
CA LEU A 13 -4.16 -10.18 5.47
C LEU A 13 -4.51 -9.89 4.00
N ASN A 14 -4.44 -10.93 3.16
CA ASN A 14 -5.02 -11.01 1.81
C ASN A 14 -4.70 -9.85 0.85
N ALA A 15 -3.54 -9.20 0.93
CA ALA A 15 -3.14 -8.23 -0.10
C ALA A 15 -2.59 -8.99 -1.31
N ASP A 16 -3.11 -8.72 -2.52
CA ASP A 16 -2.52 -9.30 -3.73
C ASP A 16 -1.12 -8.75 -3.92
N SER A 17 -0.20 -9.62 -4.29
CA SER A 17 1.16 -9.25 -4.64
C SER A 17 1.18 -8.57 -6.00
N VAL A 18 1.81 -7.40 -6.07
CA VAL A 18 2.12 -6.72 -7.33
C VAL A 18 3.52 -7.10 -7.74
N VAL A 19 3.69 -7.67 -8.94
CA VAL A 19 5.00 -7.89 -9.55
C VAL A 19 5.28 -6.76 -10.53
N PHE A 20 6.41 -6.09 -10.34
CA PHE A 20 6.89 -5.06 -11.26
C PHE A 20 8.24 -5.49 -11.84
N THR A 21 8.42 -5.29 -13.14
CA THR A 21 9.65 -5.58 -13.86
C THR A 21 9.97 -4.43 -14.81
N LYS A 22 11.21 -3.94 -14.74
CA LYS A 22 11.82 -3.09 -15.76
C LYS A 22 12.98 -3.85 -16.39
N ALA A 23 12.91 -4.06 -17.71
CA ALA A 23 13.99 -4.74 -18.45
C ALA A 23 15.27 -3.90 -18.52
N ASP A 24 16.40 -4.58 -18.72
CA ASP A 24 17.69 -3.93 -19.01
C ASP A 24 17.55 -2.98 -20.21
N SER A 25 18.16 -1.81 -20.11
CA SER A 25 18.19 -0.78 -21.15
C SER A 25 16.84 -0.20 -21.55
N ALA A 26 15.72 -0.59 -20.91
CA ALA A 26 14.43 0.02 -21.18
C ALA A 26 14.45 1.52 -20.82
N ASP A 27 13.63 2.33 -21.48
CA ASP A 27 13.51 3.75 -21.17
C ASP A 27 12.78 3.96 -19.83
N TRP A 28 13.50 4.42 -18.80
CA TRP A 28 12.94 4.63 -17.46
C TRP A 28 11.96 5.81 -17.38
N THR A 29 11.92 6.68 -18.39
CA THR A 29 11.00 7.83 -18.43
C THR A 29 9.58 7.44 -18.84
N LEU A 30 9.41 6.25 -19.44
CA LEU A 30 8.10 5.73 -19.83
C LEU A 30 7.32 5.18 -18.62
N PRO A 31 6.01 5.46 -18.49
CA PRO A 31 5.19 5.03 -17.36
C PRO A 31 5.21 3.52 -17.06
N GLU A 32 5.28 2.67 -18.09
CA GLU A 32 5.34 1.21 -17.95
C GLU A 32 6.64 0.72 -17.27
N ASN A 33 7.68 1.55 -17.24
CA ASN A 33 8.95 1.28 -16.59
C ASN A 33 9.07 1.96 -15.21
N GLN A 34 7.92 2.31 -14.60
CA GLN A 34 7.83 2.97 -13.29
C GLN A 34 6.76 2.27 -12.44
N ASP A 35 7.13 1.76 -11.26
CA ASP A 35 6.13 1.26 -10.32
C ASP A 35 5.54 2.42 -9.52
N ARG A 36 4.30 2.79 -9.83
CA ARG A 36 3.59 3.91 -9.18
C ARG A 36 2.86 3.40 -7.94
N ILE A 37 3.56 3.37 -6.82
CA ILE A 37 3.05 2.82 -5.55
C ILE A 37 1.99 3.75 -4.95
N THR A 38 2.26 5.07 -4.94
CA THR A 38 1.31 6.11 -4.52
C THR A 38 1.37 7.30 -5.47
N ASP A 39 0.52 8.33 -5.25
CA ASP A 39 0.56 9.58 -6.02
C ASP A 39 1.94 10.26 -5.98
N ASN A 40 2.75 10.00 -4.93
CA ASN A 40 4.04 10.66 -4.71
C ASN A 40 5.25 9.71 -4.74
N VAL A 41 5.08 8.39 -4.87
CA VAL A 41 6.18 7.41 -4.83
C VAL A 41 6.16 6.51 -6.06
N TRP A 42 6.99 6.83 -7.05
CA TRP A 42 7.13 6.11 -8.32
C TRP A 42 8.54 5.54 -8.46
N ILE A 43 8.70 4.24 -8.28
CA ILE A 43 10.01 3.59 -8.23
C ILE A 43 10.49 3.21 -9.63
N THR A 44 11.68 3.66 -9.98
CA THR A 44 12.41 3.21 -11.17
C THR A 44 13.93 3.35 -10.95
N ARG A 45 14.72 3.08 -11.99
CA ARG A 45 16.16 3.32 -12.02
C ARG A 45 16.66 3.64 -13.42
N LYS A 46 17.77 4.37 -13.51
CA LYS A 46 18.51 4.55 -14.77
C LYS A 46 19.45 3.36 -15.00
N HIS A 47 20.03 3.29 -16.20
CA HIS A 47 20.88 2.17 -16.63
C HIS A 47 22.07 1.83 -15.70
N SER A 48 22.62 2.82 -15.01
CA SER A 48 23.83 2.68 -14.18
C SER A 48 23.65 3.22 -12.76
N GLN A 49 22.40 3.41 -12.33
CA GLN A 49 22.06 4.03 -11.05
C GLN A 49 21.23 3.09 -10.16
N SER A 50 21.19 3.39 -8.86
CA SER A 50 20.28 2.71 -7.94
C SER A 50 18.83 3.15 -8.15
N LEU A 51 17.92 2.64 -7.32
CA LEU A 51 16.52 3.03 -7.32
C LEU A 51 16.36 4.52 -6.96
N PHE A 52 15.39 5.18 -7.58
CA PHE A 52 14.97 6.54 -7.22
C PHE A 52 13.46 6.73 -7.44
N ASN A 53 12.91 7.79 -6.85
CA ASN A 53 11.52 8.15 -6.95
C ASN A 53 11.32 9.19 -8.07
N ILE A 54 10.98 8.76 -9.28
CA ILE A 54 10.86 9.66 -10.44
C ILE A 54 9.71 10.68 -10.33
N ALA A 55 8.77 10.49 -9.39
CA ALA A 55 7.74 11.50 -9.12
C ALA A 55 8.32 12.79 -8.50
N GLN A 56 9.49 12.69 -7.86
CA GLN A 56 10.11 13.78 -7.08
C GLN A 56 11.59 14.00 -7.39
N GLU A 57 12.23 13.10 -8.13
CA GLU A 57 13.67 13.09 -8.40
C GLU A 57 13.97 12.87 -9.89
N ASP A 58 15.01 13.51 -10.42
CA ASP A 58 15.48 13.30 -11.80
C ASP A 58 16.40 12.07 -11.96
N GLY A 59 16.74 11.39 -10.87
CA GLY A 59 17.65 10.25 -10.82
C GLY A 59 18.10 9.92 -9.40
N TYR A 60 18.89 8.86 -9.25
CA TYR A 60 19.44 8.45 -7.95
C TYR A 60 20.42 9.48 -7.40
N SER A 61 20.29 9.81 -6.11
CA SER A 61 21.24 10.61 -5.35
C SER A 61 22.02 9.75 -4.37
N GLY A 62 23.35 9.72 -4.52
CA GLY A 62 24.25 9.01 -3.60
C GLY A 62 24.19 9.51 -2.15
N ASN A 63 23.76 10.76 -1.94
CA ASN A 63 23.66 11.36 -0.60
C ASN A 63 22.43 10.88 0.16
N SER A 64 21.32 10.59 -0.53
CA SER A 64 20.11 10.05 0.09
C SER A 64 20.19 8.54 0.26
N GLY A 65 20.82 7.85 -0.70
CA GLY A 65 20.91 6.39 -0.71
C GLY A 65 19.55 5.69 -0.84
N SER A 66 18.47 6.42 -1.10
CA SER A 66 17.09 5.92 -1.14
C SER A 66 16.25 6.75 -2.09
N PRO A 67 15.24 6.16 -2.75
CA PRO A 67 14.15 6.92 -3.34
C PRO A 67 13.51 7.87 -2.32
N VAL A 68 13.29 9.13 -2.69
CA VAL A 68 12.63 10.12 -1.82
C VAL A 68 11.27 9.60 -1.34
N GLY A 69 10.99 9.77 -0.05
CA GLY A 69 9.73 9.33 0.57
C GLY A 69 9.70 7.85 0.96
N THR A 70 10.83 7.15 0.90
CA THR A 70 10.93 5.71 1.26
C THR A 70 11.93 5.47 2.38
N LEU A 71 11.60 4.54 3.27
CA LEU A 71 12.51 3.93 4.23
C LEU A 71 12.42 2.41 4.10
N TRP A 72 13.52 1.73 4.37
CA TRP A 72 13.67 0.30 4.12
C TRP A 72 14.26 -0.43 5.32
N SER A 73 13.77 -1.64 5.59
CA SER A 73 14.32 -2.57 6.59
C SER A 73 14.68 -3.89 5.92
N ASP A 74 15.80 -4.49 6.31
CA ASP A 74 16.35 -5.74 5.77
C ASP A 74 15.59 -7.01 6.19
N THR A 75 14.38 -6.84 6.75
CA THR A 75 13.52 -7.91 7.23
C THR A 75 12.07 -7.58 6.89
N THR A 76 11.15 -8.52 7.15
CA THR A 76 9.72 -8.32 6.87
C THR A 76 9.12 -7.24 7.77
N THR A 77 8.00 -6.65 7.34
CA THR A 77 7.29 -5.60 8.10
C THR A 77 6.94 -6.07 9.51
N THR A 78 6.56 -7.34 9.68
CA THR A 78 6.23 -7.93 10.99
C THR A 78 7.44 -8.06 11.91
N ALA A 79 8.63 -8.27 11.36
CA ALA A 79 9.86 -8.41 12.13
C ALA A 79 10.60 -7.07 12.34
N ALA A 80 10.32 -6.07 11.52
CA ALA A 80 11.01 -4.78 11.55
C ALA A 80 10.60 -3.94 12.78
N GLY A 81 11.59 -3.51 13.56
CA GLY A 81 11.41 -2.46 14.56
C GLY A 81 11.45 -1.07 13.91
N SER A 82 10.86 -0.06 14.56
CA SER A 82 10.86 1.33 14.03
C SER A 82 12.26 1.89 13.79
N ALA A 83 13.26 1.47 14.58
CA ALA A 83 14.66 1.86 14.44
C ALA A 83 15.41 1.12 13.31
N SER A 84 14.83 0.06 12.74
CA SER A 84 15.45 -0.74 11.67
C SER A 84 15.32 -0.10 10.28
N TYR A 85 14.45 0.90 10.14
CA TYR A 85 14.18 1.57 8.87
C TYR A 85 15.27 2.60 8.53
N THR A 86 15.96 2.37 7.41
CA THR A 86 17.08 3.19 6.91
C THR A 86 16.90 3.51 5.41
N SER A 87 17.91 4.10 4.76
CA SER A 87 17.91 4.25 3.29
C SER A 87 18.04 2.89 2.60
N PHE A 88 17.48 2.74 1.39
CA PHE A 88 17.60 1.51 0.58
C PHE A 88 19.05 0.98 0.50
N VAL A 89 20.01 1.86 0.21
CA VAL A 89 21.43 1.49 0.04
C VAL A 89 22.08 1.06 1.35
N ALA A 90 21.78 1.75 2.45
CA ALA A 90 22.28 1.36 3.78
C ALA A 90 21.75 0.00 4.21
N MET A 91 20.46 -0.27 3.96
CA MET A 91 19.81 -1.53 4.31
C MET A 91 20.54 -2.75 3.74
N HIS A 92 20.93 -2.72 2.46
CA HIS A 92 21.61 -3.84 1.80
C HIS A 92 23.14 -3.66 1.71
N GLY A 93 23.72 -2.64 2.35
CA GLY A 93 25.16 -2.38 2.36
C GLY A 93 25.79 -2.11 0.99
N GLY A 94 25.06 -1.49 0.05
CA GLY A 94 25.59 -1.12 -1.27
C GLY A 94 25.57 -2.22 -2.36
N SER A 95 25.24 -3.46 -2.00
CA SER A 95 25.11 -4.58 -2.96
C SER A 95 23.66 -5.06 -3.10
N PRO A 96 22.80 -4.45 -3.93
CA PRO A 96 21.39 -4.84 -4.05
C PRO A 96 21.19 -6.27 -4.59
N GLN A 97 22.20 -6.86 -5.24
CA GLN A 97 22.17 -8.27 -5.62
C GLN A 97 22.19 -9.22 -4.43
N SER A 98 22.67 -8.80 -3.25
CA SER A 98 22.75 -9.67 -2.08
C SER A 98 21.40 -9.97 -1.44
N ILE A 99 20.37 -9.19 -1.78
CA ILE A 99 19.00 -9.33 -1.24
C ILE A 99 18.03 -9.93 -2.27
N ILE A 100 18.53 -10.46 -3.39
CA ILE A 100 17.68 -11.14 -4.38
C ILE A 100 17.13 -12.43 -3.74
N GLY A 101 15.81 -12.58 -3.74
CA GLY A 101 15.07 -13.66 -3.11
C GLY A 101 14.67 -13.37 -1.66
N ASP A 102 15.29 -12.39 -1.00
CA ASP A 102 14.94 -11.98 0.34
C ASP A 102 13.72 -11.07 0.33
N THR A 103 12.92 -11.13 1.40
CA THR A 103 11.80 -10.23 1.62
C THR A 103 12.19 -9.16 2.64
N VAL A 104 12.20 -7.92 2.17
CA VAL A 104 12.51 -6.71 2.93
C VAL A 104 11.22 -5.90 3.16
N SER A 105 11.26 -4.93 4.06
CA SER A 105 10.13 -4.02 4.30
C SER A 105 10.38 -2.65 3.71
N LEU A 106 9.39 -2.14 2.98
CA LEU A 106 9.30 -0.77 2.50
C LEU A 106 8.25 -0.02 3.31
N TYR A 107 8.65 1.06 3.95
CA TYR A 107 7.78 2.00 4.65
C TYR A 107 7.71 3.33 3.88
N LEU A 108 6.49 3.83 3.69
CA LEU A 108 6.18 5.15 3.11
C LEU A 108 5.70 6.08 4.23
N PRO A 109 6.56 6.91 4.84
CA PRO A 109 6.22 7.65 6.05
C PRO A 109 5.09 8.67 5.85
N GLN A 110 5.03 9.30 4.68
CA GLN A 110 4.00 10.29 4.37
C GLN A 110 2.60 9.68 4.30
N ASP A 111 2.50 8.44 3.80
CA ASP A 111 1.23 7.74 3.59
C ASP A 111 0.89 6.77 4.75
N GLY A 112 1.86 6.48 5.63
CA GLY A 112 1.71 5.50 6.70
C GLY A 112 1.55 4.06 6.19
N LEU A 113 2.10 3.74 5.02
CA LEU A 113 1.95 2.45 4.36
C LEU A 113 3.20 1.59 4.48
N TYR A 114 2.99 0.29 4.68
CA TYR A 114 4.05 -0.72 4.70
C TYR A 114 3.85 -1.72 3.58
N PHE A 115 4.95 -2.23 3.03
CA PHE A 115 4.97 -3.27 2.03
C PHE A 115 6.08 -4.27 2.33
N ASP A 116 5.77 -5.56 2.22
CA ASP A 116 6.79 -6.59 2.11
C ASP A 116 7.20 -6.68 0.64
N VAL A 117 8.49 -6.51 0.37
CA VAL A 117 9.07 -6.44 -0.97
C VAL A 117 10.07 -7.58 -1.13
N THR A 118 9.86 -8.45 -2.11
CA THR A 118 10.83 -9.48 -2.49
C THR A 118 11.54 -9.07 -3.76
N ILE A 119 12.86 -8.85 -3.70
CA ILE A 119 13.64 -8.51 -4.89
C ILE A 119 13.81 -9.75 -5.75
N LEU A 120 13.32 -9.74 -6.98
CA LEU A 120 13.34 -10.89 -7.90
C LEU A 120 14.54 -10.84 -8.83
N SER A 121 14.93 -9.64 -9.26
CA SER A 121 16.14 -9.43 -10.05
C SER A 121 16.66 -8.02 -9.85
N TYR A 122 17.98 -7.87 -9.93
CA TYR A 122 18.65 -6.58 -9.92
C TYR A 122 19.90 -6.66 -10.79
N SER A 123 19.78 -6.27 -12.06
CA SER A 123 20.85 -6.35 -13.04
C SER A 123 21.60 -5.02 -13.17
N GLY A 124 22.84 -5.08 -13.64
CA GLY A 124 23.63 -3.90 -13.94
C GLY A 124 24.55 -3.41 -12.81
N GLY A 125 25.82 -3.30 -13.20
CA GLY A 125 26.88 -2.47 -12.64
C GLY A 125 27.75 -2.01 -13.81
N GLY A 126 28.13 -0.74 -13.89
CA GLY A 126 28.76 -0.16 -15.08
C GLY A 126 27.78 0.13 -16.23
N ASN A 127 28.24 0.06 -17.50
CA ASN A 127 27.52 0.50 -18.71
C ASN A 127 26.38 -0.43 -19.20
N SER A 128 25.91 -1.38 -18.39
CA SER A 128 25.10 -2.53 -18.86
C SER A 128 23.57 -2.37 -18.75
N GLY A 129 23.02 -1.16 -18.86
CA GLY A 129 21.58 -0.97 -19.10
C GLY A 129 20.62 -1.11 -17.90
N GLY A 130 21.02 -1.78 -16.81
CA GLY A 130 20.40 -1.74 -15.46
C GLY A 130 18.88 -1.94 -15.37
N GLY A 131 18.43 -3.20 -15.31
CA GLY A 131 17.07 -3.63 -15.03
C GLY A 131 16.84 -4.01 -13.56
N PHE A 132 15.58 -4.22 -13.19
CA PHE A 132 15.20 -4.76 -11.90
C PHE A 132 13.79 -5.33 -11.92
N SER A 133 13.50 -6.22 -10.97
CA SER A 133 12.18 -6.74 -10.74
C SER A 133 11.99 -6.98 -9.25
N TYR A 134 10.80 -6.70 -8.73
CA TYR A 134 10.40 -7.12 -7.39
C TYR A 134 8.92 -7.48 -7.36
N SER A 135 8.53 -8.23 -6.34
CA SER A 135 7.14 -8.32 -5.93
C SER A 135 6.93 -7.50 -4.66
N ARG A 136 5.78 -6.85 -4.52
CA ARG A 136 5.41 -6.15 -3.29
C ARG A 136 4.00 -6.52 -2.84
N THR A 137 3.84 -6.70 -1.54
CA THR A 137 2.56 -7.01 -0.89
C THR A 137 2.30 -5.97 0.18
N ALA A 138 1.16 -5.28 0.13
CA ALA A 138 0.81 -4.30 1.15
C ALA A 138 0.62 -4.99 2.51
N VAL A 139 1.26 -4.45 3.55
CA VAL A 139 1.11 -4.93 4.92
C VAL A 139 0.29 -3.93 5.70
N THR A 140 -0.79 -4.40 6.30
CA THR A 140 -1.58 -3.59 7.22
C THR A 140 -1.00 -3.78 8.61
N THR A 141 -0.36 -2.74 9.14
CA THR A 141 0.02 -2.71 10.55
C THR A 141 -1.19 -2.32 11.36
N SER A 142 -1.67 -3.23 12.19
CA SER A 142 -2.73 -2.96 13.14
C SER A 142 -2.15 -3.07 14.56
N VAL A 143 -2.46 -2.08 15.39
CA VAL A 143 -2.33 -2.30 16.81
C VAL A 143 -3.59 -3.05 17.19
N ASP A 144 -3.42 -4.26 17.71
CA ASP A 144 -4.51 -5.14 18.02
C ASP A 144 -4.53 -5.44 19.52
N ILE A 145 -5.74 -5.57 20.06
CA ILE A 145 -5.94 -6.25 21.34
C ILE A 145 -6.11 -7.72 21.03
N ILE A 146 -5.25 -8.54 21.62
CA ILE A 146 -5.51 -9.98 21.71
C ILE A 146 -6.43 -10.19 22.91
N THR A 147 -7.63 -10.66 22.63
CA THR A 147 -8.58 -11.06 23.68
C THR A 147 -8.21 -12.43 24.25
N ASP A 148 -8.75 -12.77 25.41
CA ASP A 148 -8.43 -14.01 26.14
C ASP A 148 -8.78 -15.30 25.35
N ASP A 149 -9.65 -15.17 24.34
CA ASP A 149 -10.03 -16.23 23.40
C ASP A 149 -9.16 -16.27 22.11
N GLY A 150 -8.12 -15.42 22.04
CA GLY A 150 -7.21 -15.32 20.89
C GLY A 150 -7.72 -14.48 19.73
N SER A 151 -8.86 -13.79 19.85
CA SER A 151 -9.33 -12.89 18.80
C SER A 151 -8.44 -11.63 18.70
N VAL A 152 -8.18 -11.20 17.47
CA VAL A 152 -7.35 -10.03 17.13
C VAL A 152 -8.29 -8.91 16.70
N LEU A 153 -8.42 -7.88 17.53
CA LEU A 153 -9.30 -6.74 17.27
C LEU A 153 -8.49 -5.45 17.09
N PRO A 154 -8.79 -4.63 16.07
CA PRO A 154 -8.10 -3.36 15.89
C PRO A 154 -8.40 -2.44 17.06
N VAL A 155 -7.42 -1.66 17.52
CA VAL A 155 -7.64 -0.70 18.63
C VAL A 155 -8.23 0.63 18.18
N ALA A 156 -8.26 0.90 16.87
CA ALA A 156 -8.70 2.17 16.32
C ALA A 156 -9.49 1.98 15.02
N TYR A 157 -10.40 2.92 14.77
CA TYR A 157 -11.04 3.05 13.46
C TYR A 157 -10.00 3.41 12.40
N ALA A 158 -10.10 2.80 11.23
CA ALA A 158 -9.28 3.15 10.07
C ALA A 158 -10.05 2.89 8.78
N LEU A 159 -9.86 3.74 7.78
CA LEU A 159 -10.27 3.50 6.40
C LEU A 159 -8.98 3.39 5.57
N HIS A 160 -8.81 2.28 4.87
CA HIS A 160 -7.60 2.02 4.09
C HIS A 160 -7.79 2.41 2.63
N GLN A 161 -6.69 2.61 1.91
CA GLN A 161 -6.74 2.84 0.47
C GLN A 161 -7.37 1.63 -0.22
N ASN A 162 -8.25 1.89 -1.19
CA ASN A 162 -8.85 0.82 -1.97
C ASN A 162 -7.78 0.12 -2.82
N TYR A 163 -7.92 -1.19 -2.98
CA TYR A 163 -7.00 -1.96 -3.81
C TYR A 163 -7.77 -2.91 -4.74
N PRO A 164 -7.43 -2.95 -6.05
CA PRO A 164 -6.45 -2.09 -6.73
C PRO A 164 -6.89 -0.62 -6.80
N ASN A 165 -5.95 0.30 -7.03
CA ASN A 165 -6.19 1.70 -7.37
C ASN A 165 -5.02 2.25 -8.22
N PRO A 166 -5.23 2.66 -9.49
CA PRO A 166 -6.48 2.62 -10.24
C PRO A 166 -7.04 1.19 -10.42
N PHE A 167 -8.36 1.05 -10.61
CA PHE A 167 -9.02 -0.26 -10.69
C PHE A 167 -9.86 -0.43 -11.96
N ASN A 168 -10.13 -1.69 -12.35
CA ASN A 168 -10.99 -2.04 -13.50
C ASN A 168 -11.67 -3.41 -13.32
N PRO A 169 -13.01 -3.49 -13.30
CA PRO A 169 -13.95 -2.56 -12.70
C PRO A 169 -14.13 -2.82 -11.20
N VAL A 170 -13.36 -3.73 -10.61
CA VAL A 170 -13.52 -4.19 -9.23
C VAL A 170 -12.41 -3.67 -8.32
N THR A 171 -12.79 -3.18 -7.15
CA THR A 171 -11.84 -2.79 -6.08
C THR A 171 -12.38 -3.18 -4.71
N THR A 172 -11.48 -3.40 -3.75
CA THR A 172 -11.81 -3.73 -2.37
C THR A 172 -11.53 -2.54 -1.45
N LEU A 173 -12.54 -2.14 -0.68
CA LEU A 173 -12.43 -1.15 0.37
C LEU A 173 -12.22 -1.87 1.71
N ARG A 174 -11.14 -1.58 2.42
CA ARG A 174 -10.83 -2.19 3.73
C ARG A 174 -10.96 -1.15 4.83
N TYR A 175 -11.44 -1.58 6.00
CA TYR A 175 -11.62 -0.71 7.15
C TYR A 175 -11.53 -1.49 8.47
N ASN A 176 -11.19 -0.79 9.55
CA ASN A 176 -11.05 -1.35 10.90
C ASN A 176 -12.18 -0.84 11.80
N LEU A 177 -12.77 -1.75 12.58
CA LEU A 177 -13.76 -1.43 13.61
C LEU A 177 -13.30 -1.93 14.99
N PRO A 178 -12.96 -1.05 15.93
CA PRO A 178 -12.56 -1.47 17.29
C PRO A 178 -13.71 -2.01 18.14
N GLU A 179 -14.95 -1.66 17.79
CA GLU A 179 -16.16 -2.09 18.51
C GLU A 179 -17.34 -2.22 17.54
N ASN A 180 -18.37 -2.97 17.96
CA ASN A 180 -19.59 -3.16 17.18
C ASN A 180 -20.29 -1.81 16.93
N ARG A 181 -20.50 -1.45 15.67
CA ARG A 181 -21.11 -0.16 15.29
C ARG A 181 -21.96 -0.26 14.03
N LEU A 182 -22.90 0.68 13.92
CA LEU A 182 -23.58 0.98 12.65
C LEU A 182 -22.55 1.59 11.70
N VAL A 183 -22.30 0.90 10.59
CA VAL A 183 -21.38 1.34 9.55
C VAL A 183 -22.17 1.78 8.33
N ASN A 184 -21.80 2.96 7.82
CA ASN A 184 -22.28 3.48 6.57
C ASN A 184 -21.11 3.71 5.63
N ILE A 185 -21.09 3.04 4.47
CA ILE A 185 -20.08 3.27 3.42
C ILE A 185 -20.79 3.72 2.16
N ILE A 186 -20.46 4.92 1.70
CA ILE A 186 -21.07 5.55 0.53
C ILE A 186 -19.99 5.95 -0.47
N ILE A 187 -20.28 5.73 -1.75
CA ILE A 187 -19.50 6.21 -2.88
C ILE A 187 -20.14 7.47 -3.45
N TYR A 188 -19.30 8.47 -3.73
CA TYR A 188 -19.65 9.74 -4.33
C TYR A 188 -18.85 9.98 -5.61
N ASP A 189 -19.43 10.76 -6.52
CA ASP A 189 -18.67 11.35 -7.62
C ASP A 189 -17.98 12.66 -7.19
N MET A 190 -17.23 13.28 -8.10
CA MET A 190 -16.51 14.53 -7.84
C MET A 190 -17.42 15.75 -7.58
N LEU A 191 -18.72 15.64 -7.87
CA LEU A 191 -19.71 16.67 -7.54
C LEU A 191 -20.35 16.43 -6.17
N GLY A 192 -19.90 15.41 -5.43
CA GLY A 192 -20.46 15.02 -4.14
C GLY A 192 -21.81 14.30 -4.25
N ARG A 193 -22.23 13.88 -5.45
CA ARG A 193 -23.49 13.15 -5.63
C ARG A 193 -23.27 11.70 -5.23
N ARG A 194 -24.19 11.15 -4.44
CA ARG A 194 -24.17 9.74 -4.06
C ARG A 194 -24.35 8.86 -5.30
N VAL A 195 -23.40 7.95 -5.49
CA VAL A 195 -23.37 6.96 -6.57
C VAL A 195 -23.90 5.62 -6.09
N LYS A 196 -23.40 5.13 -4.95
CA LYS A 196 -23.78 3.83 -4.38
C LYS A 196 -23.66 3.82 -2.87
N THR A 197 -24.62 3.21 -2.19
CA THR A 197 -24.50 2.82 -0.78
C THR A 197 -24.00 1.38 -0.73
N LEU A 198 -22.78 1.16 -0.25
CA LEU A 198 -22.18 -0.18 -0.14
C LEU A 198 -22.57 -0.89 1.15
N ILE A 199 -22.59 -0.16 2.27
CA ILE A 199 -22.94 -0.68 3.58
C ILE A 199 -23.83 0.33 4.28
N ASN A 200 -24.88 -0.17 4.94
CA ASN A 200 -25.71 0.62 5.86
C ASN A 200 -26.32 -0.29 6.94
N GLN A 201 -25.47 -0.89 7.78
CA GLN A 201 -25.90 -1.88 8.77
C GLN A 201 -24.93 -1.97 9.95
N ASN A 202 -25.38 -2.59 11.05
CA ASN A 202 -24.49 -2.93 12.15
C ASN A 202 -23.44 -3.95 11.68
N GLN A 203 -22.20 -3.72 12.09
CA GLN A 203 -21.06 -4.60 11.86
C GLN A 203 -20.40 -4.88 13.20
N ASP A 204 -20.00 -6.13 13.41
CA ASP A 204 -19.19 -6.50 14.56
C ASP A 204 -17.79 -5.88 14.47
N ALA A 205 -17.08 -5.80 15.59
CA ALA A 205 -15.68 -5.41 15.63
C ALA A 205 -14.79 -6.30 14.71
N GLY A 206 -13.62 -5.79 14.36
CA GLY A 206 -12.60 -6.48 13.58
C GLY A 206 -12.17 -5.75 12.31
N HIS A 207 -11.25 -6.39 11.57
CA HIS A 207 -10.89 -5.98 10.21
C HIS A 207 -11.98 -6.41 9.23
N LYS A 208 -12.49 -5.45 8.46
CA LYS A 208 -13.59 -5.66 7.52
C LYS A 208 -13.19 -5.23 6.12
N SER A 209 -13.90 -5.76 5.13
CA SER A 209 -13.75 -5.35 3.75
C SER A 209 -15.08 -5.42 3.00
N VAL A 210 -15.20 -4.61 1.94
CA VAL A 210 -16.34 -4.64 1.02
C VAL A 210 -15.86 -4.35 -0.39
N THR A 211 -16.42 -5.06 -1.36
CA THR A 211 -16.07 -4.91 -2.77
C THR A 211 -17.00 -3.92 -3.46
N TRP A 212 -16.45 -3.09 -4.34
CA TRP A 212 -17.22 -2.31 -5.29
C TRP A 212 -16.88 -2.74 -6.73
N ASP A 213 -17.92 -2.90 -7.53
CA ASP A 213 -17.93 -3.40 -8.90
C ASP A 213 -18.17 -2.29 -9.95
N ALA A 214 -17.87 -1.05 -9.60
CA ALA A 214 -18.11 0.14 -10.44
C ALA A 214 -19.57 0.29 -10.89
N THR A 215 -20.55 -0.13 -10.08
CA THR A 215 -21.98 0.14 -10.35
C THR A 215 -22.57 1.18 -9.42
N ASN A 216 -23.68 1.81 -9.82
CA ASN A 216 -24.49 2.68 -8.98
C ASN A 216 -25.57 1.91 -8.18
N ASP A 217 -26.38 2.60 -7.39
CA ASP A 217 -27.50 2.02 -6.61
C ASP A 217 -28.54 1.26 -7.48
N PHE A 218 -28.59 1.51 -8.80
CA PHE A 218 -29.46 0.79 -9.74
C PHE A 218 -28.78 -0.40 -10.42
N GLY A 219 -27.56 -0.77 -10.00
CA GLY A 219 -26.78 -1.84 -10.60
C GLY A 219 -26.22 -1.52 -11.99
N LYS A 220 -26.25 -0.25 -12.42
CA LYS A 220 -25.70 0.16 -13.72
C LYS A 220 -24.22 0.55 -13.59
N PRO A 221 -23.36 0.16 -14.55
CA PRO A 221 -21.97 0.60 -14.57
C PRO A 221 -21.85 2.13 -14.58
N VAL A 222 -20.87 2.65 -13.87
CA VAL A 222 -20.53 4.08 -13.88
C VAL A 222 -19.39 4.36 -14.85
N SER A 223 -19.19 5.63 -15.23
CA SER A 223 -18.14 6.01 -16.19
C SER A 223 -16.76 5.98 -15.53
N ALA A 224 -15.71 5.71 -16.31
CA ALA A 224 -14.33 5.89 -15.85
C ALA A 224 -14.10 7.32 -15.32
N GLY A 225 -13.28 7.45 -14.29
CA GLY A 225 -13.06 8.73 -13.61
C GLY A 225 -12.70 8.59 -12.14
N ILE A 226 -12.70 9.74 -11.46
CA ILE A 226 -12.38 9.82 -10.03
C ILE A 226 -13.67 9.73 -9.22
N TYR A 227 -13.62 8.93 -8.16
CA TYR A 227 -14.68 8.78 -7.18
C TYR A 227 -14.12 8.96 -5.77
N LEU A 228 -15.00 9.29 -4.83
CA LEU A 228 -14.70 9.32 -3.40
C LEU A 228 -15.51 8.21 -2.71
N TYR A 229 -14.94 7.58 -1.70
CA TYR A 229 -15.69 6.72 -0.79
C TYR A 229 -15.50 7.22 0.63
N GLN A 230 -16.59 7.24 1.38
CA GLN A 230 -16.62 7.69 2.76
C GLN A 230 -17.14 6.56 3.64
N ILE A 231 -16.51 6.37 4.79
CA ILE A 231 -17.06 5.57 5.89
C ILE A 231 -17.53 6.50 7.01
N GLN A 232 -18.67 6.17 7.61
CA GLN A 232 -19.12 6.69 8.88
C GLN A 232 -19.38 5.53 9.84
N ALA A 233 -18.79 5.59 11.03
CA ALA A 233 -19.00 4.64 12.12
C ALA A 233 -19.03 5.42 13.45
N GLY A 234 -20.24 5.73 13.94
CA GLY A 234 -20.40 6.68 15.05
C GLY A 234 -19.87 8.07 14.69
N GLU A 235 -18.96 8.59 15.52
CA GLU A 235 -18.28 9.88 15.30
C GLU A 235 -17.12 9.79 14.31
N TYR A 236 -16.64 8.58 13.97
CA TYR A 236 -15.56 8.41 13.01
C TYR A 236 -16.08 8.60 11.59
N ILE A 237 -15.54 9.59 10.89
CA ILE A 237 -15.79 9.86 9.47
C ILE A 237 -14.45 9.93 8.76
N SER A 238 -14.29 9.16 7.68
CA SER A 238 -13.08 9.20 6.85
C SER A 238 -13.43 9.04 5.38
N THR A 239 -12.73 9.77 4.51
CA THR A 239 -12.98 9.80 3.07
C THR A 239 -11.68 9.56 2.32
N LYS A 240 -11.73 8.75 1.26
CA LYS A 240 -10.60 8.48 0.37
C LYS A 240 -11.01 8.55 -1.09
N LYS A 241 -10.02 8.83 -1.95
CA LYS A 241 -10.14 8.98 -3.40
C LYS A 241 -9.80 7.66 -4.09
N MET A 242 -10.51 7.31 -5.15
CA MET A 242 -10.24 6.16 -6.01
C MET A 242 -10.41 6.50 -7.49
N VAL A 243 -9.70 5.78 -8.37
CA VAL A 243 -9.67 6.02 -9.81
C VAL A 243 -10.12 4.78 -10.57
N LEU A 244 -11.25 4.89 -11.28
CA LEU A 244 -11.78 3.84 -12.15
C LEU A 244 -11.21 3.99 -13.57
N LEU A 245 -10.59 2.93 -14.08
CA LEU A 245 -10.16 2.78 -15.46
C LEU A 245 -11.25 2.14 -16.33
N LYS A 246 -11.05 2.21 -17.65
CA LYS A 246 -11.86 1.52 -18.65
C LYS A 246 -11.05 0.39 -19.27
#